data_AF-A0A0B5GEM3-F1
#
_entry.id   AF-A0A0B5GEM3-F1
#
_cell.length_a   1.000
_cell.length_b   1.000
_cell.length_c   1.000
_cell.angle_alpha   90.00
_cell.angle_beta   90.00
_cell.angle_gamma   90.00
#
_symmetry.space_group_name_H-M   'P 1'
#
loop_
_entity.id
_entity.type
_entity.pdbx_description
1 polymer ?
#
loop_
_entity_poly.entity_id
_entity_poly.type
_entity_poly.pdbx_seq_one_letter_code
_entity_poly.pdbx_strand_id
1 'polypeptide(L)'
;INEMILTEQEIDGEERKLLTHFDRNGLAYTLDRVSGELLVAEKYDPAVNWTTGVDMDPESDNYGRPEVVAQYSTEQNGEDVNSTGICPAALGTKDQQPAAYSPDTELFYVPTNHV
;
A
#
# COMPACT_ATOMS: atom_id res chain seq x y z
N ILE A 1 8.01 -12.01 4.21
CA ILE A 1 8.55 -11.04 3.24
C ILE A 1 7.38 -10.14 3.00
N ASN A 2 7.48 -8.88 3.43
CA ASN A 2 6.35 -8.02 3.81
C ASN A 2 5.70 -8.47 5.14
N GLU A 3 6.00 -7.71 6.20
CA GLU A 3 5.51 -7.91 7.57
C GLU A 3 4.09 -7.38 7.76
N MET A 4 3.43 -7.91 8.78
CA MET A 4 2.12 -7.47 9.27
C MET A 4 2.33 -6.90 10.67
N ILE A 5 2.29 -5.57 10.83
CA ILE A 5 2.50 -4.94 12.12
C ILE A 5 1.15 -4.77 12.80
N LEU A 6 0.97 -5.42 13.94
CA LEU A 6 -0.29 -5.38 14.69
C LEU A 6 -0.24 -4.27 15.72
N THR A 7 -1.23 -3.39 15.71
CA THR A 7 -1.34 -2.24 16.62
C THR A 7 -2.75 -2.08 17.14
N GLU A 8 -2.91 -1.32 18.22
CA GLU A 8 -4.22 -0.85 18.69
C GLU A 8 -4.12 0.67 18.70
N GLN A 9 -5.00 1.33 17.94
CA GLN A 9 -5.03 2.79 17.72
C GLN A 9 -6.47 3.24 17.52
N GLU A 10 -6.73 4.52 17.78
CA GLU A 10 -7.99 5.17 17.46
C GLU A 10 -8.06 5.52 15.97
N ILE A 11 -9.11 5.06 15.28
CA ILE A 11 -9.46 5.48 13.91
C ILE A 11 -10.91 5.96 13.92
N ASP A 12 -11.13 7.18 13.41
CA ASP A 12 -12.45 7.83 13.38
C ASP A 12 -13.17 7.88 14.74
N GLY A 13 -12.40 8.01 15.83
CA GLY A 13 -12.92 8.07 17.20
C GLY A 13 -13.22 6.71 17.83
N GLU A 14 -12.84 5.60 17.20
CA GLU A 14 -13.00 4.25 17.74
C GLU A 14 -11.68 3.51 17.87
N GLU A 15 -11.44 2.92 19.05
CA GLU A 15 -10.32 2.02 19.31
C GLU A 15 -10.42 0.75 18.47
N ARG A 16 -9.47 0.57 17.55
CA ARG A 16 -9.48 -0.53 16.59
C ARG A 16 -8.29 -1.45 16.74
N LYS A 17 -8.52 -2.72 16.42
CA LYS A 17 -7.49 -3.75 16.36
C LYS A 17 -6.93 -3.79 14.95
N LEU A 18 -5.80 -3.15 14.74
CA LEU A 18 -5.25 -2.92 13.41
C LEU A 18 -4.17 -3.92 13.00
N LEU A 19 -4.03 -4.06 11.69
CA LEU A 19 -2.88 -4.59 10.98
C LEU A 19 -2.47 -3.54 9.95
N THR A 20 -1.21 -3.07 10.03
CA THR A 20 -0.64 -2.17 9.03
C THR A 20 0.42 -2.89 8.22
N HIS A 21 0.36 -2.69 6.90
CA HIS A 21 1.19 -3.37 5.92
C HIS A 21 1.71 -2.39 4.86
N PHE A 22 3.04 -2.24 4.77
CA PHE A 22 3.71 -1.44 3.74
C PHE A 22 4.12 -2.34 2.59
N ASP A 23 3.32 -2.37 1.52
CA ASP A 23 3.54 -3.31 0.42
C ASP A 23 4.61 -2.81 -0.56
N ARG A 24 5.18 -3.75 -1.31
CA ARG A 24 6.14 -3.44 -2.37
C ARG A 24 5.55 -2.50 -3.43
N ASN A 25 4.26 -2.60 -3.70
CA ASN A 25 3.58 -1.78 -4.70
C ASN A 25 3.54 -0.27 -4.35
N GLY A 26 4.03 0.14 -3.17
CA GLY A 26 4.09 1.54 -2.76
C GLY A 26 2.83 2.07 -2.09
N LEU A 27 1.86 1.19 -1.83
CA LEU A 27 0.67 1.45 -1.03
C LEU A 27 0.86 0.90 0.40
N ALA A 28 0.47 1.70 1.37
CA ALA A 28 0.38 1.33 2.78
C ALA A 28 -1.07 1.03 3.09
N TYR A 29 -1.32 -0.17 3.61
CA TYR A 29 -2.65 -0.66 3.94
C TYR A 29 -2.80 -0.72 5.45
N THR A 30 -3.90 -0.19 5.96
CA THR A 30 -4.35 -0.39 7.34
C THR A 30 -5.69 -1.11 7.31
N LEU A 31 -5.75 -2.26 7.98
CA LEU A 31 -6.92 -3.12 8.04
C LEU A 31 -7.34 -3.35 9.49
N ASP A 32 -8.62 -3.58 9.72
CA ASP A 32 -9.04 -4.25 10.96
C ASP A 32 -8.59 -5.72 10.90
N ARG A 33 -7.74 -6.14 11.85
CA ARG A 33 -7.12 -7.47 11.84
C ARG A 33 -8.09 -8.59 12.26
N VAL A 34 -9.28 -8.25 12.75
CA VAL A 34 -10.32 -9.20 13.18
C VAL A 34 -11.29 -9.46 12.03
N SER A 35 -11.81 -8.41 11.40
CA SER A 35 -12.79 -8.53 10.31
C SER A 35 -12.16 -8.64 8.92
N GLY A 36 -10.95 -8.11 8.74
CA GLY A 36 -10.32 -7.94 7.42
C GLY A 36 -10.82 -6.70 6.65
N GLU A 37 -11.59 -5.83 7.29
CA GLU A 37 -12.06 -4.56 6.70
C GLU A 37 -10.87 -3.66 6.33
N LEU A 38 -10.91 -3.10 5.11
CA LEU A 38 -9.90 -2.17 4.64
C LEU A 38 -10.26 -0.75 5.08
N LEU A 39 -9.42 -0.17 5.95
CA LEU A 39 -9.66 1.14 6.55
C LEU A 39 -8.91 2.26 5.81
N VAL A 40 -7.65 2.02 5.45
CA VAL A 40 -6.81 3.00 4.73
C VAL A 40 -5.98 2.27 3.67
N ALA A 41 -5.85 2.86 2.49
CA ALA A 41 -4.97 2.40 1.43
C ALA A 41 -4.36 3.58 0.67
N GLU A 42 -3.18 4.02 1.08
CA GLU A 42 -2.56 5.26 0.59
C GLU A 42 -1.13 5.05 0.10
N LYS A 43 -0.68 5.90 -0.82
CA LYS A 43 0.72 5.88 -1.27
C LYS A 43 1.63 6.37 -0.15
N TYR A 44 2.70 5.63 0.15
CA TYR A 44 3.73 6.05 1.10
C TYR A 44 5.05 6.50 0.45
N ASP A 45 5.09 6.54 -0.89
CA ASP A 45 6.06 7.29 -1.67
C ASP A 45 5.30 8.06 -2.78
N PRO A 46 5.48 9.39 -2.90
CA PRO A 46 4.79 10.20 -3.89
C PRO A 46 5.16 9.87 -5.35
N ALA A 47 6.28 9.17 -5.59
CA ALA A 47 6.71 8.78 -6.93
C ALA A 47 5.90 7.59 -7.50
N VAL A 48 5.14 6.86 -6.67
CA VAL A 48 4.32 5.72 -7.11
C VAL A 48 3.32 6.17 -8.18
N ASN A 49 3.43 5.59 -9.38
CA ASN A 49 2.69 6.04 -10.56
C ASN A 49 1.89 4.96 -11.27
N TRP A 50 2.11 3.67 -10.96
CA TRP A 50 1.43 2.55 -11.62
C TRP A 50 -0.08 2.51 -11.37
N THR A 51 -0.55 3.20 -10.33
CA THR A 51 -1.95 3.31 -9.91
C THR A 51 -2.32 4.76 -9.57
N THR A 52 -3.57 5.16 -9.80
CA THR A 52 -4.13 6.43 -9.29
C THR A 52 -4.44 6.36 -7.80
N GLY A 53 -4.73 5.18 -7.28
CA GLY A 53 -5.13 4.95 -5.88
C GLY A 53 -5.81 3.59 -5.72
N VAL A 54 -6.46 3.39 -4.57
CA VAL A 54 -7.31 2.22 -4.33
C VAL A 54 -8.76 2.70 -4.29
N ASP A 55 -9.65 1.95 -4.91
CA ASP A 55 -11.08 2.20 -4.80
C ASP A 55 -11.55 1.88 -3.37
N MET A 56 -11.91 2.92 -2.61
CA MET A 56 -12.35 2.82 -1.22
C MET A 56 -13.87 2.96 -1.08
N ASP A 57 -14.62 2.99 -2.17
CA ASP A 57 -16.09 3.01 -2.14
C ASP A 57 -16.63 1.60 -1.88
N PRO A 58 -17.24 1.31 -0.72
CA PRO A 58 -17.75 -0.02 -0.38
C PRO A 58 -18.92 -0.48 -1.27
N GLU A 59 -19.55 0.43 -2.03
CA GLU A 59 -20.60 0.10 -2.99
C GLU A 59 -20.04 -0.22 -4.39
N SER A 60 -18.75 0.02 -4.62
CA SER A 60 -18.10 -0.27 -5.90
C SER A 60 -17.83 -1.76 -6.08
N ASP A 61 -18.10 -2.28 -7.28
CA ASP A 61 -17.68 -3.63 -7.71
C ASP A 61 -16.16 -3.81 -7.67
N ASN A 62 -15.40 -2.70 -7.64
CA ASN A 62 -13.95 -2.68 -7.56
C ASN A 62 -13.42 -2.30 -6.18
N TYR A 63 -14.26 -2.25 -5.14
CA TYR A 63 -13.82 -1.95 -3.78
C TYR A 63 -12.56 -2.74 -3.37
N GLY A 64 -11.57 -2.04 -2.85
CA GLY A 64 -10.27 -2.57 -2.43
C GLY A 64 -9.29 -2.85 -3.59
N ARG A 65 -9.66 -2.57 -4.84
CA ARG A 65 -8.77 -2.79 -6.01
C ARG A 65 -8.03 -1.49 -6.38
N PRO A 66 -6.71 -1.57 -6.63
CA PRO A 66 -5.97 -0.45 -7.21
C PRO A 66 -6.43 -0.13 -8.63
N GLU A 67 -6.61 1.14 -8.96
CA GLU A 67 -6.93 1.60 -10.31
C GLU A 67 -5.66 1.76 -11.14
N VAL A 68 -5.38 0.74 -11.96
CA VAL A 68 -4.16 0.65 -12.77
C VAL A 68 -4.11 1.74 -13.84
N VAL A 69 -3.00 2.48 -13.89
CA VAL A 69 -2.73 3.46 -14.94
C VAL A 69 -2.22 2.74 -16.19
N ALA A 70 -3.00 2.80 -17.27
CA ALA A 70 -2.72 2.07 -18.52
C ALA A 70 -1.29 2.29 -19.06
N GLN A 71 -0.77 3.52 -19.00
CA GLN A 71 0.60 3.87 -19.43
C GLN A 71 1.69 3.02 -18.74
N TYR A 72 1.47 2.64 -17.48
CA TYR A 72 2.44 1.91 -16.66
C TYR A 72 2.09 0.43 -16.50
N SER A 73 1.08 -0.06 -17.20
CA SER A 73 0.66 -1.47 -17.18
C SER A 73 1.42 -2.27 -18.23
N THR A 74 2.24 -3.23 -17.79
CA THR A 74 2.99 -4.10 -18.71
C THR A 74 2.08 -4.99 -19.55
N GLU A 75 0.96 -5.44 -18.97
CA GLU A 75 -0.06 -6.21 -19.68
C GLU A 75 -0.72 -5.40 -20.80
N GLN A 76 -1.15 -4.16 -20.51
CA GLN A 76 -1.84 -3.32 -21.51
C GLN A 76 -0.90 -2.83 -22.60
N ASN A 77 0.39 -2.63 -22.28
CA ASN A 77 1.41 -2.30 -23.26
C ASN A 77 1.77 -3.49 -24.17
N GLY A 78 1.59 -4.73 -23.68
CA GLY A 78 1.77 -5.97 -24.43
C GLY A 78 3.11 -6.66 -24.21
N GLU A 79 3.16 -7.95 -24.54
CA GLU A 79 4.38 -8.75 -24.56
C GLU A 79 5.40 -8.20 -25.58
N ASP A 80 6.69 -8.42 -25.32
CA ASP A 80 7.80 -7.91 -26.14
C ASP A 80 7.87 -6.37 -26.28
N VAL A 81 7.15 -5.63 -25.43
CA VAL A 81 7.18 -4.16 -25.34
C VAL A 81 7.84 -3.70 -24.04
N ASN A 82 8.83 -2.81 -24.15
CA ASN A 82 9.47 -2.23 -22.98
C ASN A 82 8.60 -1.11 -22.36
N SER A 83 8.01 -1.37 -21.21
CA SER A 83 7.28 -0.36 -20.43
C SER A 83 8.25 0.47 -19.59
N THR A 84 8.33 1.78 -19.85
CA THR A 84 9.34 2.66 -19.24
C THR A 84 8.75 3.58 -18.17
N GLY A 85 9.53 3.89 -17.15
CA GLY A 85 9.17 4.89 -16.14
C GLY A 85 8.15 4.42 -15.11
N ILE A 86 7.99 3.11 -14.93
CA ILE A 86 7.14 2.54 -13.88
C ILE A 86 7.81 2.77 -12.52
N CYS A 87 7.06 3.34 -11.58
CA CYS A 87 7.43 3.49 -10.18
C CYS A 87 6.37 2.84 -9.28
N PRO A 88 6.78 1.95 -8.34
CA PRO A 88 8.16 1.57 -8.04
C PRO A 88 8.75 0.56 -9.04
N ALA A 89 10.07 0.36 -8.98
CA ALA A 89 10.73 -0.77 -9.65
C ALA A 89 10.26 -2.13 -9.08
N ALA A 90 10.70 -3.25 -9.68
CA ALA A 90 10.28 -4.60 -9.26
C ALA A 90 10.61 -4.93 -7.78
N LEU A 91 11.65 -4.32 -7.22
CA LEU A 91 12.03 -4.41 -5.80
C LEU A 91 11.09 -3.65 -4.86
N GLY A 92 10.16 -2.85 -5.41
CA GLY A 92 9.14 -2.13 -4.67
C GLY A 92 9.62 -0.88 -3.92
N THR A 93 8.67 -0.11 -3.38
CA THR A 93 8.98 1.01 -2.47
C THR A 93 9.56 0.53 -1.14
N LYS A 94 9.37 -0.74 -0.80
CA LYS A 94 9.98 -1.44 0.33
C LYS A 94 10.08 -2.92 -0.06
N ASP A 95 11.12 -3.62 0.38
CA ASP A 95 11.25 -5.07 0.19
C ASP A 95 11.24 -5.78 1.56
N GLN A 96 12.17 -6.70 1.83
CA GLN A 96 12.21 -7.48 3.07
C GLN A 96 12.47 -6.67 4.35
N GLN A 97 13.03 -5.46 4.25
CA GLN A 97 13.46 -4.69 5.42
C GLN A 97 12.26 -4.30 6.30
N PRO A 98 12.19 -4.73 7.57
CA PRO A 98 11.00 -4.49 8.39
C PRO A 98 10.86 -3.02 8.81
N ALA A 99 9.63 -2.52 8.82
CA ALA A 99 9.30 -1.26 9.49
C ALA A 99 9.19 -1.45 11.01
N ALA A 100 9.27 -0.34 11.74
CA ALA A 100 9.05 -0.30 13.19
C ALA A 100 7.85 0.58 13.53
N TYR A 101 7.15 0.26 14.61
CA TYR A 101 6.07 1.08 15.17
C TYR A 101 6.45 1.53 16.58
N SER A 102 6.11 2.77 16.93
CA SER A 102 6.27 3.31 18.28
C SER A 102 4.89 3.66 18.85
N PRO A 103 4.44 3.00 19.94
CA PRO A 103 3.17 3.32 20.56
C PRO A 103 3.15 4.71 21.22
N ASP A 104 4.31 5.26 21.59
CA ASP A 104 4.40 6.58 22.23
C ASP A 104 4.17 7.73 21.23
N THR A 105 4.53 7.51 19.96
CA THR A 105 4.39 8.50 18.89
C THR A 105 3.27 8.17 17.92
N GLU A 106 2.75 6.94 17.98
CA GLU A 106 1.75 6.38 17.05
C GLU A 106 2.21 6.42 15.58
N LEU A 107 3.53 6.40 15.36
CA LEU A 107 4.14 6.47 14.03
C LEU A 107 4.78 5.15 13.62
N PHE A 108 4.73 4.90 12.31
CA PHE A 108 5.52 3.88 11.64
C PHE A 108 6.79 4.50 11.03
N TYR A 109 7.92 3.84 11.27
CA TYR A 109 9.23 4.18 10.73
C TYR A 109 9.61 3.13 9.67
N VAL A 110 9.50 3.51 8.41
CA VAL A 110 9.58 2.58 7.27
C VAL A 110 10.87 2.83 6.49
N PRO A 111 11.79 1.84 6.40
CA PRO A 111 12.98 1.95 5.57
C PRO A 111 12.62 1.70 4.09
N THR A 112 12.36 2.78 3.36
CA THR A 112 11.92 2.74 1.95
C THR A 112 13.10 2.68 0.96
N ASN A 113 12.80 2.22 -0.24
CA ASN A 113 13.63 2.30 -1.42
C ASN A 113 13.19 3.51 -2.25
N HIS A 114 14.13 4.16 -2.95
CA HIS A 114 13.83 5.19 -3.95
C HIS A 114 14.83 5.03 -5.10
N VAL A 115 14.45 4.23 -6.10
CA VAL A 115 15.32 3.74 -7.18
C VAL A 115 14.64 3.92 -8.53
#